data_AF-A0AAQ0MEB5-F1
#
_entry.id   AF-A0AAQ0MEB5-F1
#
_cell.length_a   1.000
_cell.length_b   1.000
_cell.length_c   1.000
_cell.angle_alpha   90.00
_cell.angle_beta   90.00
_cell.angle_gamma   90.00
#
_symmetry.space_group_name_H-M   'P 1'
#
loop_
_entity.id
_entity.type
_entity.pdbx_description
1 polymer ?
#
loop_
_entity_poly.entity_id
_entity_poly.type
_entity_poly.pdbx_seq_one_letter_code
_entity_poly.pdbx_strand_id
1 'polypeptide(L)'
;MAIITVTAQANEKNTRTVSTAKGDKKIISVPLFEKEKGSNVKVAYGSAFLPDFIQLGDTVTVSGRVQAKESGEYVNYNFVFPTVEKVFITNDNSSQSQAKQDLFGGSEP
;
A
#
# COMPACT_ATOMS: atom_id res chain seq x y z
N MET A 1 15.27 -4.92 18.13
CA MET A 1 14.98 -4.91 16.68
C MET A 1 13.62 -4.23 16.50
N ALA A 2 13.48 -3.27 15.59
CA ALA A 2 12.23 -2.50 15.42
C ALA A 2 11.42 -2.99 14.22
N ILE A 3 10.09 -2.97 14.36
CA ILE A 3 9.13 -3.21 13.28
C ILE A 3 8.40 -1.91 13.02
N ILE A 4 8.27 -1.53 11.75
CA ILE A 4 7.52 -0.36 11.32
C ILE A 4 6.28 -0.85 10.61
N THR A 5 5.12 -0.30 10.99
CA THR A 5 3.83 -0.60 10.38
C THR A 5 3.23 0.71 9.89
N VAL A 6 2.93 0.79 8.60
CA VAL A 6 2.39 1.99 7.96
C VAL A 6 1.19 1.61 7.12
N THR A 7 0.09 2.35 7.28
CA THR A 7 -1.07 2.25 6.41
C THR A 7 -1.09 3.45 5.47
N ALA A 8 -1.13 3.20 4.17
CA ALA A 8 -1.11 4.25 3.15
C ALA A 8 -1.93 3.84 1.93
N GLN A 9 -2.51 4.83 1.25
CA GLN A 9 -3.14 4.61 -0.06
C GLN A 9 -2.07 4.59 -1.15
N ALA A 10 -2.06 3.55 -1.98
CA ALA A 10 -1.23 3.49 -3.17
C ALA A 10 -1.76 4.47 -4.23
N ASN A 11 -0.96 5.42 -4.67
CA ASN A 11 -1.31 6.42 -5.68
C ASN A 11 -0.11 6.73 -6.59
N GLU A 12 -0.32 7.56 -7.61
CA GLU A 12 0.70 7.91 -8.61
C GLU A 12 1.91 8.65 -8.00
N LYS A 13 1.75 9.27 -6.83
CA LYS A 13 2.84 10.01 -6.17
C LYS A 13 3.76 9.10 -5.38
N ASN A 14 3.22 8.06 -4.73
CA ASN A 14 3.98 7.20 -3.83
C ASN A 14 4.25 5.80 -4.40
N THR A 15 3.65 5.43 -5.53
CA THR A 15 3.78 4.11 -6.15
C THR A 15 4.46 4.22 -7.50
N ARG A 16 5.45 3.36 -7.75
CA ARG A 16 6.15 3.25 -9.04
C ARG A 16 6.17 1.80 -9.51
N THR A 17 6.18 1.58 -10.82
CA THR A 17 6.40 0.26 -11.41
C THR A 17 7.85 0.15 -11.84
N VAL A 18 8.49 -0.95 -11.46
CA VAL A 18 9.85 -1.29 -11.92
C VAL A 18 9.84 -2.67 -12.55
N SER A 19 10.54 -2.81 -13.68
CA SER A 19 10.73 -4.10 -14.32
C SER A 19 11.81 -4.89 -13.58
N THR A 20 11.45 -6.06 -13.08
CA THR A 20 12.37 -6.96 -12.36
C THR A 20 12.54 -8.26 -13.12
N ALA A 21 13.51 -9.09 -12.71
CA ALA A 21 13.66 -10.44 -13.24
C ALA A 21 12.41 -11.33 -13.04
N LYS A 22 11.50 -10.95 -12.12
CA LYS A 22 10.24 -11.66 -11.83
C LYS A 22 9.02 -10.95 -12.42
N GLY A 23 9.22 -10.17 -13.49
CA GLY A 23 8.20 -9.33 -14.11
C GLY A 23 8.10 -7.94 -13.47
N ASP A 24 7.12 -7.17 -13.92
CA ASP A 24 6.87 -5.82 -13.42
C ASP A 24 6.33 -5.87 -12.00
N LYS A 25 6.99 -5.16 -11.08
CA LYS A 25 6.59 -5.06 -9.68
C LYS A 25 6.32 -3.62 -9.32
N LYS A 26 5.25 -3.41 -8.55
CA LYS A 26 4.94 -2.11 -7.96
C LYS A 26 5.75 -1.95 -6.67
N ILE A 27 6.29 -0.77 -6.46
CA ILE A 27 6.98 -0.36 -5.23
C ILE A 27 6.26 0.85 -4.67
N ILE A 28 5.88 0.77 -3.39
CA ILE A 28 5.33 1.91 -2.65
C ILE A 28 6.40 2.54 -1.77
N SER A 29 6.37 3.87 -1.67
CA SER A 29 7.22 4.67 -0.80
C SER A 29 6.37 5.26 0.33
N VAL A 30 6.57 4.77 1.55
CA VAL A 30 5.76 5.15 2.73
C VAL A 30 6.59 5.89 3.79
N PRO A 31 6.03 6.88 4.49
CA PRO A 31 6.75 7.61 5.54
C PRO A 31 7.02 6.67 6.74
N LEU A 32 8.24 6.71 7.27
CA LEU A 32 8.65 5.86 8.40
C LEU A 32 8.23 6.42 9.77
N PHE A 33 7.93 7.71 9.84
CA PHE A 33 7.47 8.40 11.04
C PHE A 33 6.61 9.61 10.65
N GLU A 34 5.78 10.04 11.59
CA GLU A 34 4.92 11.20 11.41
C GLU A 34 5.68 12.51 11.62
N LYS A 35 5.19 13.57 11.00
CA LYS A 35 5.62 14.93 11.30
C LYS A 35 4.42 15.82 11.56
N GLU A 36 4.63 16.85 12.36
CA GLU A 36 3.65 17.91 12.52
C GLU A 36 3.40 18.62 11.18
N LYS A 37 2.14 18.93 10.89
CA LYS A 37 1.75 19.67 9.69
C LYS A 37 2.37 21.06 9.76
N GLY A 38 3.18 21.42 8.76
CA GLY A 38 3.92 22.69 8.72
C GLY A 38 5.35 22.61 9.26
N SER A 39 5.78 21.45 9.79
CA SER A 39 7.17 21.28 10.22
C SER A 39 8.13 21.09 9.05
N ASN A 40 9.30 21.73 9.17
CA ASN A 40 10.44 21.62 8.24
C ASN A 40 11.25 20.33 8.43
N VAL A 41 10.86 19.45 9.35
CA VAL A 41 11.51 18.15 9.54
C VAL A 41 11.35 17.29 8.27
N LYS A 42 12.48 16.76 7.79
CA LYS A 42 12.52 15.83 6.66
C LYS A 42 12.11 14.44 7.15
N VAL A 43 11.06 13.88 6.55
CA VAL A 43 10.58 12.52 6.85
C VAL A 43 11.35 11.53 6.00
N ALA A 44 11.88 10.48 6.61
CA ALA A 44 12.46 9.37 5.88
C ALA A 44 11.35 8.50 5.29
N TYR A 45 11.52 8.08 4.04
CA TYR A 45 10.58 7.21 3.35
C TYR A 45 11.19 5.84 3.11
N GLY A 46 10.42 4.80 3.45
CA GLY A 46 10.76 3.40 3.20
C GLY A 46 10.11 2.87 1.94
N SER A 47 10.85 2.10 1.15
CA SER A 47 10.36 1.43 -0.05
C SER A 47 9.98 -0.02 0.24
N ALA A 48 8.81 -0.45 -0.25
CA ALA A 48 8.33 -1.82 -0.14
C ALA A 48 7.76 -2.30 -1.47
N PHE A 49 8.00 -3.57 -1.81
CA PHE A 49 7.35 -4.21 -2.95
C PHE A 49 5.89 -4.53 -2.61
N LEU A 50 4.99 -4.20 -3.53
CA LEU A 50 3.58 -4.54 -3.43
C LEU A 50 3.29 -5.85 -4.18
N PRO A 51 2.36 -6.68 -3.68
CA PRO A 51 1.80 -7.78 -4.44
C PRO A 51 1.07 -7.31 -5.70
N ASP A 52 1.01 -8.18 -6.71
CA ASP A 52 0.49 -7.84 -8.04
C ASP A 52 -1.01 -7.52 -8.04
N PHE A 53 -1.76 -8.02 -7.05
CA PHE A 53 -3.19 -7.75 -6.88
C PHE A 53 -3.51 -6.35 -6.34
N ILE A 54 -2.49 -5.59 -5.87
CA ILE A 54 -2.68 -4.22 -5.39
C ILE A 54 -2.75 -3.26 -6.59
N GLN A 55 -3.79 -2.44 -6.62
CA GLN A 55 -4.02 -1.42 -7.63
C GLN A 55 -3.78 -0.02 -7.08
N LEU A 56 -3.62 0.96 -7.98
CA LEU A 56 -3.64 2.36 -7.57
C LEU A 56 -5.05 2.69 -7.06
N GLY A 57 -5.13 3.42 -5.96
CA GLY A 57 -6.36 3.68 -5.21
C GLY A 57 -6.56 2.77 -3.99
N ASP A 58 -5.91 1.60 -3.96
CA ASP A 58 -6.03 0.68 -2.82
C ASP A 58 -5.32 1.22 -1.57
N THR A 59 -5.94 1.04 -0.41
CA THR A 59 -5.29 1.24 0.87
C THR A 59 -4.56 -0.03 1.27
N VAL A 60 -3.28 0.09 1.62
CA VAL A 60 -2.44 -1.02 2.03
C VAL A 60 -1.78 -0.76 3.37
N THR A 61 -1.62 -1.83 4.15
CA THR A 61 -0.81 -1.84 5.36
C THR A 61 0.49 -2.58 5.06
N VAL A 62 1.62 -1.90 5.25
CA VAL A 62 2.96 -2.46 5.10
C VAL A 62 3.57 -2.59 6.48
N SER A 63 3.88 -3.82 6.89
CA SER A 63 4.52 -4.10 8.18
C SER A 63 5.81 -4.89 7.99
N GLY A 64 6.90 -4.43 8.58
CA GLY A 64 8.14 -5.19 8.52
C GLY A 64 9.34 -4.47 9.11
N ARG A 65 10.49 -5.12 8.97
CA ARG A 65 11.78 -4.54 9.32
C ARG A 65 12.20 -3.57 8.21
N VAL A 66 12.81 -2.45 8.59
CA VAL A 66 13.39 -1.49 7.65
C VAL A 66 14.89 -1.47 7.81
N GLN A 67 15.60 -1.54 6.68
CA GLN A 67 17.05 -1.46 6.61
C GLN A 67 17.46 -0.22 5.83
N ALA A 68 18.36 0.57 6.41
CA ALA A 68 19.04 1.65 5.71
C ALA A 68 20.22 1.06 4.91
N LYS A 69 20.29 1.42 3.62
CA LYS A 69 21.39 1.06 2.73
C LYS A 69 21.91 2.30 2.06
N GLU A 70 23.20 2.58 2.26
CA GLU A 70 23.91 3.64 1.56
C GLU A 70 24.03 3.28 0.06
N SER A 71 23.67 4.22 -0.79
CA SER A 71 23.67 4.11 -2.25
C SER A 71 24.33 5.37 -2.80
N GLY A 72 25.66 5.40 -2.76
CA GLY A 72 26.42 6.61 -3.04
C GLY A 72 26.16 7.68 -1.98
N GLU A 73 25.72 8.87 -2.42
CA GLU A 73 25.39 10.00 -1.54
C GLU A 73 23.99 9.89 -0.89
N TYR A 74 23.20 8.87 -1.24
CA TYR A 74 21.83 8.72 -0.77
C TYR A 74 21.69 7.53 0.20
N VAL A 75 20.85 7.69 1.22
CA VAL A 75 20.45 6.60 2.13
C VAL A 75 19.08 6.09 1.70
N ASN A 76 19.02 4.85 1.24
CA ASN A 76 17.77 4.19 0.89
C ASN A 76 17.26 3.37 2.07
N TYR A 77 16.03 3.62 2.48
CA TYR A 77 15.34 2.79 3.47
C TYR A 77 14.46 1.78 2.74
N ASN A 78 14.70 0.50 2.98
CA ASN A 78 13.95 -0.58 2.33
C ASN A 78 13.33 -1.50 3.38
N PHE A 79 12.07 -1.87 3.17
CA PHE A 79 11.44 -2.93 3.93
C PHE A 79 12.03 -4.28 3.52
N VAL A 80 12.46 -5.07 4.50
CA VAL A 80 13.07 -6.39 4.31
C VAL A 80 12.01 -7.46 4.52
N PHE A 81 11.53 -8.03 3.40
CA PHE A 81 10.44 -9.01 3.38
C PHE A 81 9.23 -8.58 4.23
N PRO A 82 8.61 -7.43 3.92
CA PRO A 82 7.44 -6.97 4.67
C PRO A 82 6.23 -7.86 4.39
N THR A 83 5.32 -7.88 5.36
CA THR A 83 3.94 -8.27 5.15
C THR A 83 3.18 -7.09 4.55
N VAL A 84 2.45 -7.33 3.46
CA VAL A 84 1.62 -6.31 2.79
C VAL A 84 0.19 -6.81 2.74
N GLU A 85 -0.72 -6.05 3.36
CA GLU A 85 -2.14 -6.38 3.41
C GLU A 85 -2.98 -5.30 2.73
N LYS A 86 -4.01 -5.72 1.99
CA LYS A 86 -5.00 -4.80 1.43
C LYS A 86 -6.07 -4.52 2.46
N VAL A 87 -6.29 -3.25 2.75
CA VAL A 87 -7.36 -2.80 3.64
C VAL A 87 -8.64 -2.62 2.83
N PHE A 88 -9.69 -3.32 3.22
CA PHE A 88 -11.00 -3.17 2.62
C PHE A 88 -11.73 -2.00 3.29
N ILE A 89 -12.03 -0.97 2.51
CA ILE A 89 -12.84 0.17 2.94
C ILE A 89 -14.18 0.06 2.21
N THR A 90 -15.23 -0.34 2.92
CA THR A 90 -16.60 -0.25 2.41
C THR A 90 -17.06 1.20 2.55
N ASN A 91 -17.22 1.89 1.43
CA ASN A 91 -17.92 3.17 1.43
C ASN A 91 -19.41 2.90 1.69
N ASP A 92 -19.90 3.22 2.88
CA ASP A 92 -21.35 3.23 3.20
C ASP A 92 -22.16 4.25 2.36
N ASN A 93 -21.51 4.96 1.43
CA ASN A 93 -22.11 6.05 0.65
C ASN A 93 -22.16 5.78 -0.87
N SER A 94 -21.96 4.54 -1.29
CA SER A 94 -22.38 4.10 -2.62
C SER A 94 -23.57 3.19 -2.44
N SER A 95 -24.74 3.60 -2.93
CA SER A 95 -25.92 2.75 -3.08
C SER A 95 -25.50 1.38 -3.56
N GLN A 96 -25.44 0.44 -2.63
CA GLN A 96 -25.08 -0.93 -2.92
C GLN A 96 -26.25 -1.46 -3.74
N SER A 97 -26.12 -1.41 -5.06
CA SER A 97 -26.85 -2.32 -5.92
C SER A 97 -26.24 -3.68 -5.63
N GLN A 98 -26.58 -4.25 -4.47
CA GLN A 98 -26.62 -5.69 -4.33
C GLN A 98 -27.55 -6.10 -5.47
N ALA A 99 -26.98 -6.68 -6.52
CA ALA A 99 -27.78 -7.57 -7.34
C ALA A 99 -28.40 -8.53 -6.34
N LYS A 100 -29.70 -8.35 -6.10
CA LYS A 100 -30.53 -9.28 -5.36
C LYS A 100 -30.53 -10.54 -6.24
N GLN A 101 -29.47 -11.32 -6.14
CA GLN A 101 -29.42 -12.61 -6.78
C GLN A 101 -30.37 -13.45 -5.94
N ASP A 102 -31.58 -13.58 -6.46
CA ASP A 102 -32.62 -14.39 -5.89
C ASP A 102 -32.10 -15.83 -5.82
N LEU A 103 -31.72 -16.26 -4.63
CA LEU A 103 -31.12 -17.57 -4.35
C LEU A 103 -32.15 -18.70 -4.36
N PHE A 104 -33.43 -18.35 -4.55
CA PHE A 104 -34.52 -19.31 -4.59
C PHE A 104 -35.48 -18.88 -5.70
N GLY A 105 -35.10 -19.17 -6.94
CA GLY A 105 -35.85 -18.80 -8.15
C GLY A 105 -37.36 -18.87 -7.98
N GLY A 106 -37.96 -17.71 -7.77
CA GLY A 106 -39.40 -17.51 -7.70
C GLY A 106 -39.85 -16.72 -8.90
N SER A 107 -39.87 -17.34 -10.07
CA SER A 107 -40.64 -16.82 -11.20
C SER A 107 -42.09 -17.26 -11.02
N GLU A 108 -43.00 -16.32 -10.84
CA GLU A 108 -44.45 -16.55 -10.96
C GLU A 108 -45.16 -15.22 -11.23
N PRO A 109 -46.26 -15.21 -12.00
CA PRO A 109 -46.48 -15.75 -13.34
C PRO A 109 -46.52 -14.66 -14.43
#